data_AF-A0A971WFQ0-F1
#
_entry.id   AF-A0A971WFQ0-F1
#
_cell.length_a   1.000
_cell.length_b   1.000
_cell.length_c   1.000
_cell.angle_alpha   90.00
_cell.angle_beta   90.00
_cell.angle_gamma   90.00
#
_symmetry.space_group_name_H-M   'P 1'
#
loop_
_entity.id
_entity.type
_entity.pdbx_description
1 polymer ?
#
loop_
_entity_poly.entity_id
_entity_poly.type
_entity_poly.pdbx_seq_one_letter_code
_entity_poly.pdbx_strand_id
1 'polypeptide(L)'
;MGDDLLNSKLKAILSLFVCISILISLAGPAVYSAEAPLSLWVAADTHYRPLGMLGPIEAESGLPGDPLYWHANTQGELVYESDAIMNELLARFELSGVSTLIIPGDLTCSGRLGEHRALADKFARFEARTGKSIFVINGNHDVRGLSGGDSIDLAIFKTLYADFGYNEALAQDNASGCYTAALGNGYRLIAIDSCIYGEDAGEINTARLAWVEAQTALAKADGVKLIGMMHHSILPHFGVQGLVGDTVKDYRILSCKFADRGIQIVFTGHKHANDITQAVSAAGNRIVDIETTSLISYPNSYRCVRFSNTAVQVETHNIDHINTAHLAPGYNAAQLALLQNDFPAFSQGYFYAAMRRWINEYIGTPRKIANLLKVEPGTAGYDALGLVMGVLGDALKLPIYDTTGSPAIDSVAEIAASVGESIESSSYTNFADLVGFFVSGMFCGDENTPYDSPEVRIFLQTFKAALVYALVQIPTDATRALLASLGLPGAAMPANEGSYTAAAKLIFAKTAASKILAVILKPLIEGITVDAFSPADLNVTLAGYGLAGSALETGGPITDFQLFVDIIRRLFLMVVDLVKVFSAV
;
A
#
# COMPACT_ATOMS: atom_id res chain seq x y z
N MET A 1 22.83 -73.17 -44.60
CA MET A 1 22.22 -71.86 -44.95
C MET A 1 20.88 -71.59 -44.26
N GLY A 2 20.15 -72.60 -43.74
CA GLY A 2 18.87 -72.38 -43.03
C GLY A 2 19.03 -71.91 -41.56
N ASP A 3 19.97 -72.48 -40.81
CA ASP A 3 20.09 -72.20 -39.36
C ASP A 3 20.65 -70.82 -39.02
N ASP A 4 21.59 -70.29 -39.82
CA ASP A 4 22.13 -68.94 -39.61
C ASP A 4 21.11 -67.83 -39.87
N LEU A 5 20.19 -68.05 -40.81
CA LEU A 5 19.13 -67.09 -41.13
C LEU A 5 18.04 -67.09 -40.04
N LEU A 6 17.77 -68.25 -39.43
CA LEU A 6 16.84 -68.37 -38.32
C LEU A 6 17.41 -67.72 -37.05
N ASN A 7 18.71 -67.92 -36.79
CA ASN A 7 19.42 -67.32 -35.66
C ASN A 7 19.56 -65.79 -35.78
N SER A 8 19.79 -65.26 -36.99
CA SER A 8 19.89 -63.81 -37.20
C SER A 8 18.53 -63.12 -37.04
N LYS A 9 17.45 -63.73 -37.53
CA LYS A 9 16.07 -63.23 -37.34
C LYS A 9 15.64 -63.30 -35.87
N LEU A 10 15.99 -64.37 -35.16
CA LEU A 10 15.68 -64.51 -33.74
C LEU A 10 16.43 -63.47 -32.90
N LYS A 11 17.71 -63.20 -33.21
CA LYS A 11 18.48 -62.11 -32.57
C LYS A 11 17.91 -60.73 -32.88
N ALA A 12 17.44 -60.48 -34.10
CA ALA A 12 16.80 -59.22 -34.47
C ALA A 12 15.48 -59.02 -33.71
N ILE A 13 14.67 -60.07 -33.58
CA ILE A 13 13.40 -60.03 -32.82
C ILE A 13 13.68 -59.82 -31.32
N LEU A 14 14.64 -60.53 -30.73
CA LEU A 14 15.02 -60.32 -29.32
C LEU A 14 15.60 -58.92 -29.08
N SER A 15 16.42 -58.41 -30.00
CA SER A 15 16.95 -57.04 -29.89
C SER A 15 15.84 -56.01 -30.00
N LEU A 16 14.87 -56.22 -30.90
CA LEU A 16 13.70 -55.36 -31.01
C LEU A 16 12.83 -55.43 -29.74
N PHE A 17 12.66 -56.62 -29.16
CA PHE A 17 11.92 -56.80 -27.91
C PHE A 17 12.60 -56.12 -26.73
N VAL A 18 13.93 -56.21 -26.62
CA VAL A 18 14.74 -55.51 -25.61
C VAL A 18 14.70 -54.00 -25.82
N CYS A 19 14.83 -53.50 -27.06
CA CYS A 19 14.69 -52.09 -27.38
C CYS A 19 13.27 -51.57 -27.05
N ILE A 20 12.22 -52.32 -27.40
CA ILE A 20 10.83 -51.98 -27.05
C ILE A 20 10.61 -52.03 -25.54
N SER A 21 11.20 -52.99 -24.83
CA SER A 21 11.08 -53.08 -23.36
C SER A 21 11.82 -51.94 -22.65
N ILE A 22 12.99 -51.52 -23.16
CA ILE A 22 13.73 -50.35 -22.68
C ILE A 22 12.95 -49.07 -23.03
N LEU A 23 12.37 -48.97 -24.22
CA LEU A 23 11.53 -47.85 -24.63
C LEU A 23 10.24 -47.78 -23.83
N ILE A 24 9.61 -48.89 -23.44
CA ILE A 24 8.43 -48.93 -22.56
C ILE A 24 8.81 -48.60 -21.10
N SER A 25 10.04 -48.92 -20.68
CA SER A 25 10.56 -48.55 -19.35
C SER A 25 10.94 -47.06 -19.27
N LEU A 26 11.36 -46.46 -20.39
CA LEU A 26 11.64 -45.02 -20.54
C LEU A 26 10.40 -44.20 -20.93
N ALA A 27 9.39 -44.85 -21.53
CA ALA A 27 8.06 -44.32 -21.84
C ALA A 27 7.01 -44.91 -20.90
N GLY A 28 7.37 -45.11 -19.63
CA GLY A 28 6.35 -44.99 -18.59
C GLY A 28 5.64 -43.66 -18.88
N PRO A 29 4.30 -43.63 -18.98
CA PRO A 29 3.66 -42.34 -19.11
C PRO A 29 4.11 -41.58 -17.86
N ALA A 30 4.95 -40.56 -18.07
CA ALA A 30 4.86 -39.37 -17.25
C ALA A 30 3.45 -38.85 -17.50
N VAL A 31 2.47 -39.53 -16.89
CA VAL A 31 1.34 -38.86 -16.31
C VAL A 31 2.03 -37.97 -15.28
N TYR A 32 2.55 -36.83 -15.74
CA TYR A 32 2.42 -35.63 -14.95
C TYR A 32 0.93 -35.57 -14.68
N SER A 33 0.53 -36.15 -13.55
CA SER A 33 -0.72 -35.79 -12.94
C SER A 33 -0.62 -34.28 -12.89
N ALA A 34 -1.46 -33.60 -13.68
CA ALA A 34 -1.60 -32.17 -13.55
C ALA A 34 -1.99 -31.99 -12.09
N GLU A 35 -1.00 -31.62 -11.27
CA GLU A 35 -1.16 -31.40 -9.85
C GLU A 35 -2.35 -30.45 -9.73
N ALA A 36 -3.38 -30.85 -8.98
CA ALA A 36 -4.64 -30.13 -8.99
C ALA A 36 -4.39 -28.65 -8.69
N PRO A 37 -4.96 -27.70 -9.45
CA PRO A 37 -4.64 -26.29 -9.29
C PRO A 37 -4.96 -25.85 -7.85
N LEU A 38 -3.99 -25.26 -7.15
CA LEU A 38 -4.24 -24.61 -5.86
C LEU A 38 -5.01 -23.32 -6.14
N SER A 39 -6.09 -23.09 -5.41
CA SER A 39 -6.78 -21.80 -5.40
C SER A 39 -6.87 -21.30 -3.96
N LEU A 40 -6.63 -20.02 -3.74
CA LEU A 40 -6.76 -19.38 -2.43
C LEU A 40 -7.37 -17.99 -2.55
N TRP A 41 -7.97 -17.51 -1.47
CA TRP A 41 -8.38 -16.12 -1.30
C TRP A 41 -7.36 -15.39 -0.44
N VAL A 42 -7.18 -14.11 -0.72
CA VAL A 42 -6.34 -13.18 0.04
C VAL A 42 -7.20 -11.99 0.44
N ALA A 43 -7.29 -11.70 1.73
CA ALA A 43 -7.83 -10.45 2.24
C ALA A 43 -6.82 -9.87 3.21
N ALA A 44 -6.57 -8.57 3.20
CA ALA A 44 -5.56 -7.94 4.04
C ALA A 44 -6.15 -6.82 4.89
N ASP A 45 -5.42 -6.45 5.95
CA ASP A 45 -5.68 -5.29 6.80
C ASP A 45 -7.15 -5.18 7.18
N THR A 46 -7.67 -6.27 7.76
CA THR A 46 -9.09 -6.40 8.05
C THR A 46 -9.52 -5.45 9.15
N HIS A 47 -8.57 -4.98 9.96
CA HIS A 47 -8.74 -3.97 11.03
C HIS A 47 -10.06 -4.19 11.79
N TYR A 48 -10.33 -5.46 12.11
CA TYR A 48 -11.64 -5.87 12.56
C TYR A 48 -11.95 -5.29 13.93
N ARG A 49 -13.14 -4.71 14.06
CA ARG A 49 -13.72 -4.31 15.34
C ARG A 49 -15.11 -4.93 15.48
N PRO A 50 -15.35 -5.79 16.49
CA PRO A 50 -16.63 -6.46 16.63
C PRO A 50 -17.74 -5.48 17.00
N LEU A 51 -18.95 -5.72 16.50
CA LEU A 51 -20.12 -4.88 16.76
C LEU A 51 -20.37 -4.61 18.26
N GLY A 52 -20.14 -5.61 19.11
CA GLY A 52 -20.30 -5.47 20.57
C GLY A 52 -19.31 -4.53 21.26
N MET A 53 -18.27 -4.07 20.56
CA MET A 53 -17.28 -3.09 21.04
C MET A 53 -17.45 -1.70 20.40
N LEU A 54 -18.46 -1.53 19.53
CA LEU A 54 -18.79 -0.24 18.93
C LEU A 54 -19.87 0.46 19.77
N GLY A 55 -19.66 1.74 20.07
CA GLY A 55 -20.71 2.63 20.57
C GLY A 55 -21.64 3.08 19.44
N PRO A 56 -22.67 3.90 19.72
CA PRO A 56 -23.39 4.61 18.66
C PRO A 56 -22.42 5.54 17.91
N ILE A 57 -22.68 5.76 16.61
CA ILE A 57 -21.96 6.81 15.86
C ILE A 57 -22.48 8.17 16.34
N GLU A 58 -21.58 9.08 16.71
CA GLU A 58 -21.90 10.42 17.22
C GLU A 58 -21.26 11.52 16.37
N ALA A 59 -22.03 12.55 16.02
CA ALA A 59 -21.60 13.66 15.17
C ALA A 59 -20.22 14.22 15.59
N GLU A 60 -19.21 14.06 14.73
CA GLU A 60 -17.86 14.56 14.99
C GLU A 60 -17.65 15.96 14.39
N SER A 61 -16.74 16.73 15.02
CA SER A 61 -16.46 18.13 14.67
C SER A 61 -15.49 18.31 13.49
N GLY A 62 -14.88 17.22 12.98
CA GLY A 62 -13.83 17.27 11.95
C GLY A 62 -14.33 17.55 10.53
N LEU A 63 -15.62 17.31 10.25
CA LEU A 63 -16.28 17.61 8.98
C LEU A 63 -17.69 18.17 9.19
N PRO A 64 -17.84 19.42 9.68
CA PRO A 64 -19.14 20.03 9.90
C PRO A 64 -19.88 20.18 8.57
N GLY A 65 -21.09 19.61 8.46
CA GLY A 65 -21.99 19.84 7.34
C GLY A 65 -21.98 18.78 6.22
N ASP A 66 -21.24 17.67 6.36
CA ASP A 66 -21.42 16.50 5.50
C ASP A 66 -22.44 15.53 6.13
N PRO A 67 -23.71 15.49 5.66
CA PRO A 67 -24.74 14.67 6.29
C PRO A 67 -24.50 13.16 6.10
N LEU A 68 -23.63 12.74 5.17
CA LEU A 68 -23.36 11.32 4.92
C LEU A 68 -22.09 10.84 5.62
N TYR A 69 -21.06 11.68 5.73
CA TYR A 69 -19.72 11.24 6.13
C TYR A 69 -19.10 12.02 7.28
N TRP A 70 -19.91 12.68 8.11
CA TRP A 70 -19.44 13.43 9.29
C TRP A 70 -18.60 12.58 10.28
N HIS A 71 -18.69 11.25 10.24
CA HIS A 71 -17.92 10.32 11.08
C HIS A 71 -16.70 9.72 10.37
N ALA A 72 -16.30 10.27 9.22
CA ALA A 72 -15.09 9.83 8.54
C ALA A 72 -13.88 10.04 9.45
N ASN A 73 -13.07 8.99 9.65
CA ASN A 73 -11.78 9.08 10.33
C ASN A 73 -10.68 9.49 9.34
N THR A 74 -9.48 9.79 9.84
CA THR A 74 -8.36 10.26 9.01
C THR A 74 -7.68 9.15 8.19
N GLN A 75 -8.03 7.89 8.43
CA GLN A 75 -7.45 6.70 7.80
C GLN A 75 -8.28 6.24 6.59
N GLY A 76 -9.55 6.68 6.48
CA GLY A 76 -10.45 6.20 5.42
C GLY A 76 -10.97 4.78 5.65
N GLU A 77 -10.88 4.29 6.89
CA GLU A 77 -11.25 2.93 7.28
C GLU A 77 -12.70 2.87 7.79
N LEU A 78 -13.50 1.97 7.25
CA LEU A 78 -14.89 1.70 7.65
C LEU A 78 -14.95 0.85 8.93
N VAL A 79 -14.38 1.36 10.02
CA VAL A 79 -14.26 0.63 11.31
C VAL A 79 -15.63 0.25 11.88
N TYR A 80 -16.64 1.12 11.72
CA TYR A 80 -18.00 0.89 12.21
C TYR A 80 -18.78 -0.14 11.39
N GLU A 81 -18.33 -0.41 10.17
CA GLU A 81 -18.88 -1.38 9.23
C GLU A 81 -18.04 -2.67 9.18
N SER A 82 -16.86 -2.69 9.83
CA SER A 82 -15.89 -3.79 9.75
C SER A 82 -16.46 -5.18 10.08
N ASP A 83 -17.37 -5.30 11.06
CA ASP A 83 -18.04 -6.59 11.35
C ASP A 83 -18.94 -7.05 10.19
N ALA A 84 -19.71 -6.12 9.60
CA ALA A 84 -20.58 -6.41 8.47
C ALA A 84 -19.79 -6.77 7.21
N ILE A 85 -18.68 -6.07 6.95
CA ILE A 85 -17.74 -6.35 5.85
C ILE A 85 -17.11 -7.74 6.04
N MET A 86 -16.62 -8.06 7.23
CA MET A 86 -16.05 -9.38 7.54
C MET A 86 -17.09 -10.50 7.39
N ASN A 87 -18.32 -10.27 7.83
CA ASN A 87 -19.42 -11.23 7.64
C ASN A 87 -19.69 -11.48 6.15
N GLU A 88 -19.69 -10.43 5.33
CA GLU A 88 -19.87 -10.55 3.89
C GLU A 88 -18.71 -11.33 3.23
N LEU A 89 -17.45 -11.00 3.57
CA LEU A 89 -16.28 -11.74 3.05
C LEU A 89 -16.41 -13.24 3.34
N LEU A 90 -16.71 -13.61 4.59
CA LEU A 90 -16.87 -15.02 4.98
C LEU A 90 -18.07 -15.67 4.29
N ALA A 91 -19.19 -14.97 4.13
CA ALA A 91 -20.35 -15.51 3.40
C ALA A 91 -20.02 -15.81 1.92
N ARG A 92 -19.31 -14.89 1.24
CA ARG A 92 -18.83 -15.12 -0.12
C ARG A 92 -17.81 -16.25 -0.17
N PHE A 93 -16.90 -16.30 0.81
CA PHE A 93 -15.87 -17.33 0.87
C PHE A 93 -16.49 -18.71 1.03
N GLU A 94 -17.49 -18.86 1.90
CA GLU A 94 -18.24 -20.10 2.08
C GLU A 94 -18.86 -20.60 0.77
N LEU A 95 -19.53 -19.71 0.03
CA LEU A 95 -20.20 -20.04 -1.24
C LEU A 95 -19.21 -20.30 -2.39
N SER A 96 -17.96 -19.84 -2.27
CA SER A 96 -16.94 -20.03 -3.30
C SER A 96 -16.47 -21.49 -3.39
N GLY A 97 -15.92 -21.87 -4.54
CA GLY A 97 -15.22 -23.16 -4.71
C GLY A 97 -13.82 -23.21 -4.12
N VAL A 98 -13.37 -22.13 -3.45
CA VAL A 98 -12.03 -22.01 -2.87
C VAL A 98 -12.04 -22.53 -1.43
N SER A 99 -11.03 -23.28 -1.03
CA SER A 99 -10.94 -23.93 0.30
C SER A 99 -10.02 -23.22 1.29
N THR A 100 -9.24 -22.24 0.82
CA THR A 100 -8.21 -21.58 1.63
C THR A 100 -8.34 -20.07 1.55
N LEU A 101 -8.35 -19.40 2.71
CA LEU A 101 -8.23 -17.95 2.86
C LEU A 101 -6.92 -17.67 3.60
N ILE A 102 -6.15 -16.68 3.14
CA ILE A 102 -4.96 -16.19 3.83
C ILE A 102 -5.11 -14.70 4.16
N ILE A 103 -4.59 -14.27 5.31
CA ILE A 103 -4.67 -12.88 5.78
C ILE A 103 -3.29 -12.37 6.23
N PRO A 104 -2.61 -11.50 5.45
CA PRO A 104 -1.26 -10.99 5.72
C PRO A 104 -1.24 -9.86 6.76
N GLY A 105 -1.76 -10.10 7.97
CA GLY A 105 -1.65 -9.15 9.08
C GLY A 105 -2.74 -8.09 9.18
N ASP A 106 -2.59 -7.25 10.21
CA ASP A 106 -3.54 -6.24 10.68
C ASP A 106 -4.96 -6.79 10.78
N LEU A 107 -5.05 -7.86 11.56
CA LEU A 107 -6.30 -8.58 11.79
C LEU A 107 -7.28 -7.69 12.56
N THR A 108 -6.81 -6.90 13.51
CA THR A 108 -7.66 -6.07 14.38
C THR A 108 -7.28 -4.59 14.35
N CYS A 109 -8.27 -3.72 14.52
CA CYS A 109 -8.06 -2.26 14.44
C CYS A 109 -7.07 -1.74 15.51
N SER A 110 -7.12 -2.30 16.72
CA SER A 110 -6.44 -1.74 17.89
C SER A 110 -5.51 -2.72 18.61
N GLY A 111 -5.42 -3.99 18.19
CA GLY A 111 -4.63 -5.02 18.87
C GLY A 111 -5.16 -5.40 20.25
N ARG A 112 -6.46 -5.20 20.50
CA ARG A 112 -7.08 -5.46 21.81
C ARG A 112 -7.57 -6.90 21.90
N LEU A 113 -7.43 -7.51 23.08
CA LEU A 113 -7.84 -8.89 23.36
C LEU A 113 -9.30 -9.17 22.96
N GLY A 114 -10.21 -8.22 23.21
CA GLY A 114 -11.63 -8.36 22.83
C GLY A 114 -11.85 -8.43 21.32
N GLU A 115 -11.10 -7.65 20.54
CA GLU A 115 -11.17 -7.65 19.07
C GLU A 115 -10.63 -8.99 18.53
N HIS A 116 -9.45 -9.41 19.00
CA HIS A 116 -8.84 -10.68 18.59
C HIS A 116 -9.70 -11.89 18.94
N ARG A 117 -10.24 -11.95 20.17
CA ARG A 117 -11.08 -13.06 20.60
C ARG A 117 -12.36 -13.16 19.76
N ALA A 118 -13.01 -12.03 19.49
CA ALA A 118 -14.22 -12.02 18.67
C ALA A 118 -13.94 -12.46 17.22
N LEU A 119 -12.79 -12.08 16.65
CA LEU A 119 -12.38 -12.50 15.31
C LEU A 119 -12.02 -14.00 15.27
N ALA A 120 -11.19 -14.47 16.20
CA ALA A 120 -10.82 -15.88 16.33
C ALA A 120 -12.06 -16.77 16.54
N ASP A 121 -13.00 -16.37 17.41
CA ASP A 121 -14.27 -17.08 17.60
C ASP A 121 -15.12 -17.12 16.31
N LYS A 122 -15.06 -16.05 15.49
CA LYS A 122 -15.76 -16.00 14.19
C LYS A 122 -15.14 -16.98 13.20
N PHE A 123 -13.81 -16.99 13.09
CA PHE A 123 -13.07 -17.93 12.24
C PHE A 123 -13.28 -19.39 12.70
N ALA A 124 -13.21 -19.68 13.99
CA ALA A 124 -13.41 -21.03 14.52
C ALA A 124 -14.80 -21.58 14.18
N ARG A 125 -15.86 -20.77 14.34
CA ARG A 125 -17.22 -21.15 13.92
C ARG A 125 -17.34 -21.35 12.41
N PHE A 126 -16.60 -20.56 11.63
CA PHE A 126 -16.59 -20.67 10.17
C PHE A 126 -15.95 -21.97 9.71
N GLU A 127 -14.73 -22.28 10.17
CA GLU A 127 -14.01 -23.50 9.80
C GLU A 127 -14.75 -24.75 10.28
N ALA A 128 -15.24 -24.76 11.53
CA ALA A 128 -15.98 -25.89 12.08
C ALA A 128 -17.24 -26.23 11.27
N ARG A 129 -17.87 -25.23 10.64
CA ARG A 129 -19.10 -25.39 9.86
C ARG A 129 -18.84 -25.71 8.39
N THR A 130 -17.76 -25.20 7.81
CA THR A 130 -17.50 -25.28 6.36
C THR A 130 -16.40 -26.27 5.99
N GLY A 131 -15.50 -26.61 6.93
CA GLY A 131 -14.30 -27.40 6.68
C GLY A 131 -13.25 -26.69 5.83
N LYS A 132 -13.40 -25.39 5.56
CA LYS A 132 -12.41 -24.55 4.88
C LYS A 132 -11.34 -24.08 5.86
N SER A 133 -10.15 -23.76 5.35
CA SER A 133 -9.00 -23.33 6.15
C SER A 133 -8.71 -21.84 6.01
N ILE A 134 -8.34 -21.21 7.12
CA ILE A 134 -7.93 -19.81 7.24
C ILE A 134 -6.51 -19.79 7.81
N PHE A 135 -5.58 -19.13 7.12
CA PHE A 135 -4.22 -18.92 7.59
C PHE A 135 -3.97 -17.44 7.85
N VAL A 136 -3.45 -17.10 9.03
CA VAL A 136 -3.18 -15.70 9.40
C VAL A 136 -1.73 -15.50 9.78
N ILE A 137 -1.24 -14.26 9.68
CA ILE A 137 -0.02 -13.78 10.33
C ILE A 137 -0.35 -12.45 11.02
N ASN A 138 0.50 -11.98 11.93
CA ASN A 138 0.34 -10.69 12.60
C ASN A 138 0.79 -9.50 11.71
N GLY A 139 0.13 -8.35 11.86
CA GLY A 139 0.60 -7.04 11.40
C GLY A 139 1.02 -6.11 12.55
N ASN A 140 1.38 -4.86 12.22
CA ASN A 140 1.90 -3.90 13.22
C ASN A 140 0.82 -3.43 14.21
N HIS A 141 -0.46 -3.62 13.90
CA HIS A 141 -1.57 -3.31 14.80
C HIS A 141 -1.90 -4.44 15.79
N ASP A 142 -1.51 -5.68 15.52
CA ASP A 142 -1.97 -6.84 16.26
C ASP A 142 -1.19 -7.09 17.56
N VAL A 143 0.14 -6.98 17.53
CA VAL A 143 1.01 -7.31 18.67
C VAL A 143 1.75 -6.06 19.16
N ARG A 144 1.22 -5.43 20.21
CA ARG A 144 1.69 -4.12 20.74
C ARG A 144 2.28 -4.18 22.16
N GLY A 145 2.40 -5.38 22.73
CA GLY A 145 2.87 -5.59 24.10
C GLY A 145 1.86 -5.11 25.16
N LEU A 146 2.09 -5.42 26.43
CA LEU A 146 1.19 -5.08 27.56
C LEU A 146 1.20 -3.59 27.95
N SER A 147 1.44 -2.69 26.99
CA SER A 147 1.57 -1.25 27.17
C SER A 147 0.25 -0.55 27.50
N GLY A 148 -0.87 -1.24 27.26
CA GLY A 148 -2.23 -0.87 27.65
C GLY A 148 -2.98 -2.11 28.15
N GLY A 149 -3.90 -1.95 29.12
CA GLY A 149 -4.44 -3.05 29.92
C GLY A 149 -5.11 -4.21 29.17
N ASP A 150 -5.47 -4.01 27.89
CA ASP A 150 -6.14 -5.01 27.04
C ASP A 150 -5.35 -5.38 25.77
N SER A 151 -4.12 -4.87 25.57
CA SER A 151 -3.27 -5.25 24.43
C SER A 151 -2.71 -6.65 24.61
N ILE A 152 -2.43 -7.36 23.51
CA ILE A 152 -1.89 -8.72 23.54
C ILE A 152 -0.39 -8.77 23.18
N ASP A 153 0.28 -9.82 23.67
CA ASP A 153 1.62 -10.18 23.24
C ASP A 153 1.59 -11.33 22.21
N LEU A 154 2.76 -11.70 21.69
CA LEU A 154 2.90 -12.76 20.70
C LEU A 154 2.40 -14.12 21.22
N ALA A 155 2.60 -14.43 22.50
CA ALA A 155 2.19 -15.72 23.05
C ALA A 155 0.65 -15.84 23.08
N ILE A 156 -0.03 -14.76 23.47
CA ILE A 156 -1.49 -14.67 23.42
C ILE A 156 -1.96 -14.72 21.96
N PHE A 157 -1.32 -13.98 21.04
CA PHE A 157 -1.66 -14.02 19.61
C PHE A 157 -1.63 -15.45 19.05
N LYS A 158 -0.51 -16.17 19.23
CA LYS A 158 -0.36 -17.57 18.79
C LYS A 158 -1.37 -18.51 19.45
N THR A 159 -1.80 -18.20 20.68
CA THR A 159 -2.83 -18.99 21.38
C THR A 159 -4.22 -18.74 20.81
N LEU A 160 -4.59 -17.47 20.58
CA LEU A 160 -5.90 -17.11 20.04
C LEU A 160 -6.08 -17.61 18.61
N TYR A 161 -5.01 -17.55 17.81
CA TYR A 161 -5.03 -17.97 16.42
C TYR A 161 -4.42 -19.36 16.19
N ALA A 162 -4.33 -20.19 17.23
CA ALA A 162 -3.65 -21.47 17.17
C ALA A 162 -4.16 -22.37 16.03
N ASP A 163 -5.47 -22.38 15.80
CA ASP A 163 -6.11 -23.20 14.76
C ASP A 163 -6.15 -22.54 13.37
N PHE A 164 -5.50 -21.39 13.17
CA PHE A 164 -5.49 -20.67 11.89
C PHE A 164 -4.06 -20.61 11.32
N GLY A 165 -3.44 -21.79 11.19
CA GLY A 165 -2.12 -22.00 10.65
C GLY A 165 -1.07 -22.53 11.63
N TYR A 166 -1.10 -22.16 12.91
CA TYR A 166 -0.05 -22.55 13.87
C TYR A 166 -0.12 -24.05 14.23
N ASN A 167 -1.28 -24.59 14.59
CA ASN A 167 -1.47 -26.00 14.91
C ASN A 167 -1.37 -26.90 13.67
N GLU A 168 -1.57 -26.33 12.48
CA GLU A 168 -1.40 -26.99 11.17
C GLU A 168 0.05 -26.88 10.65
N ALA A 169 0.91 -26.14 11.34
CA ALA A 169 2.26 -25.85 10.87
C ALA A 169 3.16 -27.11 10.90
N LEU A 170 3.92 -27.27 9.83
CA LEU A 170 5.04 -28.22 9.75
C LEU A 170 6.21 -27.78 10.63
N ALA A 171 6.39 -26.46 10.78
CA ALA A 171 7.34 -25.86 11.71
C ALA A 171 6.89 -24.45 12.10
N GLN A 172 7.22 -24.04 13.33
CA GLN A 172 7.03 -22.69 13.83
C GLN A 172 8.36 -22.12 14.31
N ASP A 173 8.52 -20.80 14.24
CA ASP A 173 9.54 -20.11 15.01
C ASP A 173 9.04 -19.83 16.43
N ASN A 174 9.91 -20.04 17.42
CA ASN A 174 9.57 -19.79 18.82
C ASN A 174 9.72 -18.32 19.21
N ALA A 175 10.56 -17.58 18.49
CA ALA A 175 10.89 -16.18 18.79
C ALA A 175 10.03 -15.16 18.03
N SER A 176 9.16 -15.62 17.12
CA SER A 176 8.34 -14.76 16.26
C SER A 176 7.00 -15.41 15.90
N GLY A 177 6.17 -14.69 15.15
CA GLY A 177 4.93 -15.22 14.58
C GLY A 177 5.14 -16.17 13.39
N CYS A 178 6.37 -16.43 12.95
CA CYS A 178 6.62 -17.20 11.72
C CYS A 178 6.19 -18.67 11.85
N TYR A 179 5.62 -19.21 10.76
CA TYR A 179 5.34 -20.63 10.62
C TYR A 179 5.28 -21.05 9.15
N THR A 180 5.33 -22.36 8.90
CA THR A 180 5.14 -22.91 7.56
C THR A 180 4.14 -24.06 7.60
N ALA A 181 3.19 -24.06 6.67
CA ALA A 181 2.08 -25.02 6.63
C ALA A 181 1.88 -25.55 5.21
N ALA A 182 1.43 -26.80 5.09
CA ALA A 182 1.12 -27.38 3.79
C ALA A 182 -0.19 -26.77 3.23
N LEU A 183 -0.18 -26.31 1.98
CA LEU A 183 -1.39 -25.85 1.29
C LEU A 183 -2.00 -26.96 0.41
N GLY A 184 -1.31 -28.11 0.31
CA GLY A 184 -1.66 -29.18 -0.62
C GLY A 184 -1.18 -28.91 -2.04
N ASN A 185 -1.39 -29.89 -2.93
CA ASN A 185 -1.11 -29.78 -4.37
C ASN A 185 0.31 -29.28 -4.71
N GLY A 186 1.31 -29.69 -3.93
CA GLY A 186 2.71 -29.31 -4.15
C GLY A 186 3.07 -27.90 -3.70
N TYR A 187 2.19 -27.21 -2.95
CA TYR A 187 2.43 -25.88 -2.40
C TYR A 187 2.55 -25.91 -0.88
N ARG A 188 3.36 -24.99 -0.36
CA ARG A 188 3.58 -24.76 1.06
C ARG A 188 3.57 -23.26 1.34
N LEU A 189 2.81 -22.84 2.35
CA LEU A 189 2.83 -21.49 2.88
C LEU A 189 4.07 -21.29 3.75
N ILE A 190 4.74 -20.16 3.60
CA ILE A 190 5.69 -19.63 4.59
C ILE A 190 5.19 -18.26 5.05
N ALA A 191 4.60 -18.26 6.25
CA ALA A 191 4.10 -17.05 6.91
C ALA A 191 5.25 -16.42 7.70
N ILE A 192 5.59 -15.18 7.37
CA ILE A 192 6.77 -14.48 7.86
C ILE A 192 6.29 -13.26 8.64
N ASP A 193 6.52 -13.30 9.94
CA ASP A 193 6.29 -12.15 10.82
C ASP A 193 7.30 -11.05 10.50
N SER A 194 6.86 -9.98 9.85
CA SER A 194 7.72 -8.85 9.50
C SER A 194 7.69 -7.72 10.53
N CYS A 195 7.01 -7.89 11.66
CA CYS A 195 6.78 -6.79 12.60
C CYS A 195 7.96 -6.52 13.53
N ILE A 196 8.13 -5.24 13.86
CA ILE A 196 8.78 -4.78 15.09
C ILE A 196 7.65 -4.46 16.08
N TYR A 197 7.47 -5.27 17.12
CA TYR A 197 6.31 -5.13 18.01
C TYR A 197 6.30 -3.78 18.73
N GLY A 198 5.16 -3.08 18.62
CA GLY A 198 4.99 -1.72 19.16
C GLY A 198 5.42 -0.59 18.23
N GLU A 199 5.90 -0.91 17.03
CA GLU A 199 6.24 0.05 15.98
C GLU A 199 5.46 -0.25 14.69
N ASP A 200 5.30 0.75 13.83
CA ASP A 200 4.70 0.58 12.50
C ASP A 200 5.71 0.11 11.44
N ALA A 201 6.99 0.01 11.79
CA ALA A 201 8.06 -0.38 10.88
C ALA A 201 8.24 -1.91 10.83
N GLY A 202 8.67 -2.40 9.66
CA GLY A 202 8.94 -3.81 9.42
C GLY A 202 10.42 -4.18 9.42
N GLU A 203 10.78 -5.33 9.99
CA GLU A 203 12.12 -5.91 9.91
C GLU A 203 12.08 -7.45 9.84
N ILE A 204 13.02 -8.03 9.09
CA ILE A 204 13.39 -9.45 9.21
C ILE A 204 14.83 -9.51 9.73
N ASN A 205 14.96 -9.65 11.05
CA ASN A 205 16.27 -9.73 11.68
C ASN A 205 17.04 -11.00 11.29
N THR A 206 18.32 -11.09 11.68
CA THR A 206 19.20 -12.21 11.30
C THR A 206 18.68 -13.58 11.73
N ALA A 207 18.10 -13.70 12.93
CA ALA A 207 17.58 -14.97 13.43
C ALA A 207 16.34 -15.42 12.65
N ARG A 208 15.42 -14.49 12.38
CA ARG A 208 14.21 -14.73 11.60
C ARG A 208 14.55 -15.08 10.15
N LEU A 209 15.51 -14.39 9.54
CA LEU A 209 16.01 -14.73 8.21
C LEU A 209 16.64 -16.13 8.16
N ALA A 210 17.44 -16.51 9.16
CA ALA A 210 18.01 -17.85 9.23
C ALA A 210 16.94 -18.94 9.34
N TRP A 211 15.86 -18.69 10.09
CA TRP A 211 14.71 -19.59 10.16
C TRP A 211 14.02 -19.72 8.78
N VAL A 212 13.77 -18.59 8.10
CA VAL A 212 13.20 -18.58 6.74
C VAL A 212 14.08 -19.38 5.78
N GLU A 213 15.40 -19.15 5.79
CA GLU A 213 16.35 -19.89 4.95
C GLU A 213 16.33 -21.40 5.23
N ALA A 214 16.22 -21.82 6.50
CA ALA A 214 16.08 -23.23 6.85
C ALA A 214 14.79 -23.84 6.28
N GLN A 215 13.65 -23.14 6.39
CA GLN A 215 12.39 -23.63 5.82
C GLN A 215 12.42 -23.67 4.29
N THR A 216 13.09 -22.73 3.63
CA THR A 216 13.27 -22.78 2.16
C THR A 216 14.10 -23.98 1.72
N ALA A 217 15.14 -24.35 2.49
CA ALA A 217 15.94 -25.53 2.21
C ALA A 217 15.12 -26.83 2.37
N LEU A 218 14.27 -26.91 3.39
CA LEU A 218 13.37 -28.03 3.61
C LEU A 218 12.32 -28.14 2.49
N ALA A 219 11.67 -27.03 2.13
CA ALA A 219 10.71 -27.00 1.02
C ALA A 219 11.32 -27.45 -0.30
N LYS A 220 12.57 -27.03 -0.57
CA LYS A 220 13.33 -27.49 -1.74
C LYS A 220 13.64 -29.00 -1.68
N ALA A 221 14.03 -29.52 -0.51
CA ALA A 221 14.28 -30.94 -0.32
C ALA A 221 13.01 -31.78 -0.51
N ASP A 222 11.86 -31.24 -0.09
CA ASP A 222 10.54 -31.85 -0.23
C ASP A 222 9.95 -31.71 -1.65
N GLY A 223 10.58 -30.91 -2.51
CA GLY A 223 10.13 -30.67 -3.88
C GLY A 223 8.85 -29.84 -4.00
N VAL A 224 8.52 -29.03 -2.98
CA VAL A 224 7.31 -28.20 -2.95
C VAL A 224 7.59 -26.73 -3.27
N LYS A 225 6.60 -26.05 -3.84
CA LYS A 225 6.63 -24.61 -4.18
C LYS A 225 6.23 -23.78 -2.97
N LEU A 226 7.00 -22.71 -2.68
CA LEU A 226 6.71 -21.82 -1.57
C LEU A 226 5.86 -20.62 -1.99
N ILE A 227 4.79 -20.37 -1.23
CA ILE A 227 4.01 -19.13 -1.26
C ILE A 227 4.35 -18.36 0.02
N GLY A 228 4.85 -17.14 -0.12
CA GLY A 228 5.14 -16.24 1.00
C GLY A 228 3.90 -15.47 1.43
N MET A 229 3.80 -15.19 2.73
CA MET A 229 2.82 -14.26 3.30
C MET A 229 3.51 -13.45 4.40
N MET A 230 3.45 -12.13 4.32
CA MET A 230 3.97 -11.22 5.35
C MET A 230 3.22 -9.90 5.32
N HIS A 231 3.23 -9.14 6.41
CA HIS A 231 2.44 -7.92 6.48
C HIS A 231 3.02 -6.76 5.65
N HIS A 232 4.23 -6.31 6.00
CA HIS A 232 4.94 -5.26 5.26
C HIS A 232 5.39 -5.73 3.86
N SER A 233 5.36 -4.84 2.87
CA SER A 233 5.83 -5.11 1.50
C SER A 233 7.30 -5.52 1.45
N ILE A 234 7.62 -6.53 0.63
CA ILE A 234 8.99 -6.99 0.30
C ILE A 234 9.56 -6.25 -0.92
N LEU A 235 8.73 -5.54 -1.67
CA LEU A 235 9.09 -4.64 -2.76
C LEU A 235 8.30 -3.31 -2.66
N PRO A 236 8.77 -2.22 -3.29
CA PRO A 236 7.98 -0.99 -3.44
C PRO A 236 6.86 -1.18 -4.48
N HIS A 237 5.65 -0.73 -4.10
CA HIS A 237 4.42 -0.73 -4.89
C HIS A 237 4.12 0.62 -5.54
N PHE A 238 4.69 1.73 -5.06
CA PHE A 238 4.58 3.03 -5.78
C PHE A 238 5.93 3.76 -5.81
N GLY A 239 6.13 4.60 -6.83
CA GLY A 239 7.46 5.09 -7.24
C GLY A 239 8.23 5.88 -6.17
N VAL A 240 7.55 6.37 -5.14
CA VAL A 240 8.13 7.11 -4.01
C VAL A 240 8.14 6.34 -2.68
N GLN A 241 7.59 5.12 -2.63
CA GLN A 241 7.45 4.35 -1.38
C GLN A 241 8.80 4.06 -0.72
N GLY A 242 9.82 3.74 -1.52
CA GLY A 242 11.18 3.47 -1.02
C GLY A 242 11.85 4.66 -0.31
N LEU A 243 11.34 5.88 -0.49
CA LEU A 243 11.86 7.11 0.11
C LEU A 243 11.21 7.46 1.45
N VAL A 244 9.98 6.98 1.69
CA VAL A 244 9.16 7.35 2.86
C VAL A 244 9.24 6.34 4.01
N GLY A 245 9.83 5.15 3.80
CA GLY A 245 10.15 4.20 4.87
C GLY A 245 9.09 3.15 5.15
N ASP A 246 8.43 2.66 4.10
CA ASP A 246 7.16 1.93 4.17
C ASP A 246 7.21 0.47 3.65
N THR A 247 8.42 -0.04 3.42
CA THR A 247 8.70 -1.44 3.08
C THR A 247 9.41 -2.11 4.25
N VAL A 248 9.54 -3.44 4.24
CA VAL A 248 10.40 -4.11 5.23
C VAL A 248 11.83 -3.58 5.13
N LYS A 249 12.48 -3.33 6.27
CA LYS A 249 13.86 -2.87 6.32
C LYS A 249 14.78 -3.79 5.51
N ASP A 250 15.70 -3.20 4.74
CA ASP A 250 16.62 -3.90 3.84
C ASP A 250 15.92 -4.72 2.73
N TYR A 251 14.70 -4.32 2.31
CA TYR A 251 13.88 -5.00 1.30
C TYR A 251 14.68 -5.45 0.07
N ARG A 252 15.63 -4.63 -0.40
CA ARG A 252 16.47 -4.90 -1.57
C ARG A 252 17.30 -6.18 -1.46
N ILE A 253 17.91 -6.39 -0.29
CA ILE A 253 18.72 -7.56 0.00
C ILE A 253 17.81 -8.75 0.28
N LEU A 254 16.73 -8.52 1.03
CA LEU A 254 15.78 -9.56 1.42
C LEU A 254 15.04 -10.14 0.21
N SER A 255 14.54 -9.32 -0.70
CA SER A 255 13.83 -9.76 -1.91
C SER A 255 14.72 -10.61 -2.81
N CYS A 256 15.98 -10.22 -3.00
CA CYS A 256 16.97 -11.03 -3.73
C CYS A 256 17.18 -12.39 -3.07
N LYS A 257 17.36 -12.42 -1.73
CA LYS A 257 17.52 -13.68 -0.98
C LYS A 257 16.28 -14.56 -1.10
N PHE A 258 15.08 -13.99 -0.98
CA PHE A 258 13.82 -14.72 -1.06
C PHE A 258 13.66 -15.35 -2.45
N ALA A 259 13.89 -14.57 -3.50
CA ALA A 259 13.89 -15.04 -4.88
C ALA A 259 14.88 -16.21 -5.08
N ASP A 260 16.13 -16.05 -4.63
CA ASP A 260 17.20 -17.05 -4.78
C ASP A 260 16.96 -18.33 -3.96
N ARG A 261 16.11 -18.24 -2.94
CA ARG A 261 15.68 -19.38 -2.11
C ARG A 261 14.37 -20.00 -2.58
N GLY A 262 13.78 -19.51 -3.67
CA GLY A 262 12.60 -20.09 -4.30
C GLY A 262 11.26 -19.56 -3.79
N ILE A 263 11.25 -18.48 -3.00
CA ILE A 263 10.02 -17.73 -2.69
C ILE A 263 9.77 -16.78 -3.86
N GLN A 264 8.86 -17.17 -4.75
CA GLN A 264 8.59 -16.43 -6.00
C GLN A 264 7.37 -15.51 -5.93
N ILE A 265 6.43 -15.79 -5.04
CA ILE A 265 5.22 -14.98 -4.83
C ILE A 265 5.09 -14.75 -3.33
N VAL A 266 4.88 -13.48 -2.96
CA VAL A 266 4.63 -13.04 -1.59
C VAL A 266 3.34 -12.23 -1.57
N PHE A 267 2.44 -12.54 -0.65
CA PHE A 267 1.23 -11.75 -0.40
C PHE A 267 1.46 -10.81 0.77
N THR A 268 1.15 -9.53 0.57
CA THR A 268 1.37 -8.44 1.53
C THR A 268 0.12 -7.55 1.67
N GLY A 269 0.18 -6.64 2.65
CA GLY A 269 -0.83 -5.61 2.91
C GLY A 269 -0.13 -4.33 3.37
N HIS A 270 -0.59 -3.75 4.49
CA HIS A 270 0.03 -2.63 5.20
C HIS A 270 -0.07 -1.24 4.53
N LYS A 271 0.08 -1.07 3.21
CA LYS A 271 -0.19 0.24 2.55
C LYS A 271 -1.65 0.41 2.14
N HIS A 272 -2.44 -0.65 2.24
CA HIS A 272 -3.85 -0.67 1.87
C HIS A 272 -4.04 -0.36 0.37
N ALA A 273 -3.06 -0.71 -0.47
CA ALA A 273 -3.15 -0.53 -1.92
C ALA A 273 -3.34 -1.87 -2.64
N ASN A 274 -3.95 -1.81 -3.82
CA ASN A 274 -4.03 -2.93 -4.73
C ASN A 274 -2.89 -2.75 -5.72
N ASP A 275 -1.78 -3.44 -5.52
CA ASP A 275 -0.64 -3.29 -6.42
C ASP A 275 0.09 -4.62 -6.61
N ILE A 276 0.71 -4.81 -7.77
CA ILE A 276 1.56 -5.96 -8.06
C ILE A 276 2.88 -5.51 -8.65
N THR A 277 3.95 -5.70 -7.88
CA THR A 277 5.31 -5.37 -8.30
C THR A 277 6.17 -6.64 -8.40
N GLN A 278 7.21 -6.60 -9.22
CA GLN A 278 8.13 -7.72 -9.36
C GLN A 278 9.59 -7.28 -9.43
N ALA A 279 10.48 -8.18 -9.02
CA ALA A 279 11.92 -8.02 -9.16
C ALA A 279 12.58 -9.33 -9.61
N VAL A 280 13.77 -9.22 -10.20
CA VAL A 280 14.61 -10.35 -10.57
C VAL A 280 15.97 -10.21 -9.88
N SER A 281 16.39 -11.24 -9.17
CA SER A 281 17.70 -11.28 -8.52
C SER A 281 18.84 -11.34 -9.54
N ALA A 282 20.07 -11.08 -9.09
CA ALA A 282 21.25 -11.22 -9.93
C ALA A 282 21.47 -12.67 -10.47
N ALA A 283 20.89 -13.67 -9.79
CA ALA A 283 20.92 -15.06 -10.25
C ALA A 283 19.78 -15.40 -11.24
N GLY A 284 18.95 -14.43 -11.63
CA GLY A 284 17.85 -14.60 -12.57
C GLY A 284 16.56 -15.14 -11.96
N ASN A 285 16.45 -15.16 -10.62
CA ASN A 285 15.24 -15.64 -9.93
C ASN A 285 14.25 -14.50 -9.75
N ARG A 286 12.98 -14.73 -10.11
CA ARG A 286 11.90 -13.74 -9.97
C ARG A 286 11.26 -13.82 -8.59
N ILE A 287 10.88 -12.68 -8.05
CA ILE A 287 9.96 -12.51 -6.92
C ILE A 287 8.88 -11.51 -7.32
N VAL A 288 7.63 -11.81 -7.00
CA VAL A 288 6.46 -10.96 -7.17
C VAL A 288 5.88 -10.68 -5.80
N ASP A 289 5.66 -9.41 -5.50
CA ASP A 289 4.96 -8.94 -4.32
C ASP A 289 3.54 -8.53 -4.75
N ILE A 290 2.54 -9.11 -4.11
CA ILE A 290 1.13 -8.93 -4.41
C ILE A 290 0.49 -8.28 -3.17
N GLU A 291 0.38 -6.96 -3.18
CA GLU A 291 -0.30 -6.22 -2.11
C GLU A 291 -1.81 -6.27 -2.34
N THR A 292 -2.58 -6.51 -1.28
CA THR A 292 -4.04 -6.44 -1.32
C THR A 292 -4.50 -5.26 -0.47
N THR A 293 -5.42 -4.45 -1.00
CA THR A 293 -6.01 -3.34 -0.26
C THR A 293 -6.67 -3.81 1.04
N SER A 294 -6.70 -2.93 2.04
CA SER A 294 -7.48 -3.14 3.25
C SER A 294 -8.92 -3.49 2.93
N LEU A 295 -9.40 -4.57 3.55
CA LEU A 295 -10.77 -5.02 3.40
C LEU A 295 -11.79 -3.94 3.83
N ILE A 296 -11.42 -3.03 4.72
CA ILE A 296 -12.31 -2.00 5.28
C ILE A 296 -12.04 -0.59 4.73
N SER A 297 -11.09 -0.42 3.80
CA SER A 297 -10.87 0.86 3.10
C SER A 297 -11.32 0.74 1.65
N TYR A 298 -11.79 1.82 1.02
CA TYR A 298 -12.15 1.79 -0.40
C TYR A 298 -10.97 1.29 -1.26
N PRO A 299 -11.16 0.33 -2.19
CA PRO A 299 -12.44 -0.22 -2.69
C PRO A 299 -12.91 -1.53 -2.03
N ASN A 300 -12.43 -1.86 -0.83
CA ASN A 300 -12.82 -3.02 -0.02
C ASN A 300 -12.52 -4.35 -0.72
N SER A 301 -11.29 -4.49 -1.20
CA SER A 301 -10.91 -5.61 -2.04
C SER A 301 -10.52 -6.87 -1.28
N TYR A 302 -10.66 -8.00 -1.97
CA TYR A 302 -10.00 -9.26 -1.71
C TYR A 302 -9.61 -9.88 -3.05
N ARG A 303 -8.61 -10.77 -3.05
CA ARG A 303 -8.11 -11.41 -4.28
C ARG A 303 -8.39 -12.90 -4.28
N CYS A 304 -8.77 -13.44 -5.44
CA CYS A 304 -8.85 -14.87 -5.71
C CYS A 304 -7.66 -15.26 -6.60
N VAL A 305 -6.80 -16.15 -6.10
CA VAL A 305 -5.57 -16.53 -6.78
C VAL A 305 -5.59 -18.01 -7.14
N ARG A 306 -5.35 -18.34 -8.41
CA ARG A 306 -5.30 -19.72 -8.92
C ARG A 306 -3.93 -20.04 -9.47
N PHE A 307 -3.29 -21.02 -8.88
CA PHE A 307 -1.95 -21.48 -9.23
C PHE A 307 -2.02 -22.69 -10.15
N SER A 308 -1.21 -22.66 -11.20
CA SER A 308 -0.95 -23.79 -12.09
C SER A 308 0.56 -23.88 -12.38
N ASN A 309 0.97 -24.92 -13.10
CA ASN A 309 2.38 -25.07 -13.49
C ASN A 309 2.85 -24.00 -14.48
N THR A 310 1.95 -23.42 -15.27
CA THR A 310 2.29 -22.46 -16.33
C THR A 310 1.98 -21.03 -15.96
N ALA A 311 1.00 -20.81 -15.08
CA ALA A 311 0.53 -19.47 -14.75
C ALA A 311 -0.02 -19.37 -13.33
N VAL A 312 -0.02 -18.15 -12.79
CA VAL A 312 -0.76 -17.78 -11.59
C VAL A 312 -1.75 -16.68 -11.97
N GLN A 313 -3.04 -16.98 -11.86
CA GLN A 313 -4.12 -16.04 -12.15
C GLN A 313 -4.50 -15.31 -10.88
N VAL A 314 -4.45 -13.98 -10.89
CA VAL A 314 -4.84 -13.12 -9.76
C VAL A 314 -6.08 -12.35 -10.20
N GLU A 315 -7.21 -12.58 -9.54
CA GLU A 315 -8.47 -11.86 -9.77
C GLU A 315 -8.79 -10.98 -8.57
N THR A 316 -9.08 -9.70 -8.79
CA THR A 316 -9.45 -8.77 -7.73
C THR A 316 -10.97 -8.64 -7.67
N HIS A 317 -11.52 -8.75 -6.48
CA HIS A 317 -12.94 -8.60 -6.19
C HIS A 317 -13.14 -7.58 -5.09
N ASN A 318 -14.29 -6.90 -5.10
CA ASN A 318 -14.64 -5.91 -4.09
C ASN A 318 -15.88 -6.37 -3.32
N ILE A 319 -15.95 -6.01 -2.05
CA ILE A 319 -17.20 -6.07 -1.29
C ILE A 319 -18.11 -4.97 -1.85
N ASP A 320 -19.22 -5.37 -2.46
CA ASP A 320 -20.18 -4.47 -3.13
C ASP A 320 -21.53 -4.39 -2.40
N HIS A 321 -21.67 -5.09 -1.29
CA HIS A 321 -22.86 -5.07 -0.44
C HIS A 321 -22.48 -5.47 0.99
N ILE A 322 -23.13 -4.88 2.00
CA ILE A 322 -23.09 -5.35 3.38
C ILE A 322 -24.49 -5.40 3.99
N ASN A 323 -24.71 -6.32 4.92
CA ASN A 323 -25.98 -6.38 5.64
C ASN A 323 -26.03 -5.34 6.76
N THR A 324 -26.89 -4.33 6.59
CA THR A 324 -27.06 -3.21 7.53
C THR A 324 -27.59 -3.61 8.91
N ALA A 325 -28.12 -4.84 9.07
CA ALA A 325 -28.49 -5.39 10.37
C ALA A 325 -27.29 -5.65 11.30
N HIS A 326 -26.07 -5.66 10.76
CA HIS A 326 -24.82 -5.84 11.52
C HIS A 326 -24.08 -4.53 11.78
N LEU A 327 -24.79 -3.39 11.71
CA LEU A 327 -24.22 -2.08 11.96
C LEU A 327 -24.55 -1.58 13.37
N ALA A 328 -23.66 -0.75 13.90
CA ALA A 328 -23.90 0.00 15.13
C ALA A 328 -25.07 1.00 14.94
N PRO A 329 -25.79 1.39 16.00
CA PRO A 329 -26.77 2.47 15.92
C PRO A 329 -26.08 3.81 15.61
N GLY A 330 -26.84 4.79 15.12
CA GLY A 330 -26.36 6.18 14.91
C GLY A 330 -26.30 6.63 13.44
N TYR A 331 -26.42 5.70 12.49
CA TYR A 331 -26.61 6.07 11.08
C TYR A 331 -27.96 6.75 10.86
N ASN A 332 -27.97 7.79 10.05
CA ASN A 332 -29.20 8.42 9.56
C ASN A 332 -29.79 7.66 8.37
N ALA A 333 -31.02 8.02 7.98
CA ALA A 333 -31.75 7.33 6.92
C ALA A 333 -31.05 7.38 5.55
N ALA A 334 -30.34 8.46 5.23
CA ALA A 334 -29.63 8.60 3.96
C ALA A 334 -28.38 7.70 3.91
N GLN A 335 -27.63 7.62 5.02
CA GLN A 335 -26.49 6.71 5.15
C GLN A 335 -26.93 5.25 5.02
N LEU A 336 -27.97 4.85 5.75
CA LEU A 336 -28.51 3.48 5.68
C LEU A 336 -29.01 3.14 4.27
N ALA A 337 -29.67 4.08 3.60
CA ALA A 337 -30.12 3.90 2.23
C ALA A 337 -28.94 3.72 1.25
N LEU A 338 -27.85 4.49 1.41
CA LEU A 338 -26.68 4.36 0.54
C LEU A 338 -25.93 3.06 0.82
N LEU A 339 -25.68 2.71 2.08
CA LEU A 339 -25.06 1.44 2.49
C LEU A 339 -25.81 0.22 1.96
N GLN A 340 -27.14 0.28 1.93
CA GLN A 340 -27.97 -0.84 1.47
C GLN A 340 -28.05 -0.96 -0.06
N ASN A 341 -28.03 0.17 -0.78
CA ASN A 341 -28.29 0.17 -2.22
C ASN A 341 -27.02 0.32 -3.08
N ASP A 342 -25.97 0.93 -2.54
CA ASP A 342 -24.70 1.19 -3.24
C ASP A 342 -23.56 1.35 -2.22
N PHE A 343 -23.15 0.22 -1.63
CA PHE A 343 -22.03 0.19 -0.69
C PHE A 343 -20.70 0.71 -1.29
N PRO A 344 -20.33 0.40 -2.55
CA PRO A 344 -19.15 1.00 -3.18
C PRO A 344 -19.18 2.52 -3.20
N ALA A 345 -20.32 3.15 -3.53
CA ALA A 345 -20.45 4.60 -3.49
C ALA A 345 -20.36 5.16 -2.06
N PHE A 346 -20.92 4.45 -1.06
CA PHE A 346 -20.73 4.83 0.34
C PHE A 346 -19.25 4.82 0.72
N SER A 347 -18.55 3.72 0.43
CA SER A 347 -17.13 3.54 0.75
C SER A 347 -16.23 4.59 0.09
N GLN A 348 -16.45 4.87 -1.20
CA GLN A 348 -15.72 5.90 -1.93
C GLN A 348 -15.93 7.30 -1.32
N GLY A 349 -17.20 7.65 -1.04
CA GLY A 349 -17.51 8.94 -0.43
C GLY A 349 -16.94 9.08 0.98
N TYR A 350 -16.95 7.99 1.77
CA TYR A 350 -16.32 7.94 3.09
C TYR A 350 -14.80 8.16 2.99
N PHE A 351 -14.15 7.54 2.01
CA PHE A 351 -12.72 7.73 1.75
C PHE A 351 -12.39 9.18 1.36
N TYR A 352 -13.20 9.80 0.51
CA TYR A 352 -13.01 11.21 0.13
C TYR A 352 -13.21 12.14 1.33
N ALA A 353 -14.21 11.87 2.16
CA ALA A 353 -14.42 12.58 3.42
C ALA A 353 -13.23 12.41 4.37
N ALA A 354 -12.67 11.21 4.49
CA ALA A 354 -11.46 10.96 5.26
C ALA A 354 -10.27 11.78 4.78
N MET A 355 -10.04 11.86 3.47
CA MET A 355 -8.98 12.70 2.88
C MET A 355 -9.22 14.18 3.15
N ARG A 356 -10.47 14.67 3.04
CA ARG A 356 -10.84 16.03 3.45
C ARG A 356 -10.51 16.29 4.91
N ARG A 357 -10.85 15.36 5.81
CA ARG A 357 -10.55 15.49 7.24
C ARG A 357 -9.04 15.53 7.48
N TRP A 358 -8.30 14.60 6.88
CA TRP A 358 -6.84 14.57 7.00
C TRP A 358 -6.20 15.86 6.51
N ILE A 359 -6.64 16.40 5.38
CA ILE A 359 -6.18 17.70 4.87
C ILE A 359 -6.52 18.81 5.86
N ASN A 360 -7.77 18.88 6.32
CA ASN A 360 -8.22 19.92 7.26
C ASN A 360 -7.42 19.91 8.56
N GLU A 361 -7.07 18.73 9.07
CA GLU A 361 -6.32 18.56 10.32
C GLU A 361 -4.81 18.76 10.15
N TYR A 362 -4.20 18.29 9.06
CA TYR A 362 -2.74 18.15 8.98
C TYR A 362 -2.03 18.99 7.92
N ILE A 363 -2.68 19.40 6.83
CA ILE A 363 -1.98 20.08 5.73
C ILE A 363 -1.35 21.40 6.16
N GLY A 364 -1.86 22.02 7.23
CA GLY A 364 -1.35 23.27 7.80
C GLY A 364 -0.27 23.09 8.87
N THR A 365 0.15 21.86 9.16
CA THR A 365 1.06 21.57 10.29
C THR A 365 2.50 21.33 9.81
N PRO A 366 3.53 21.89 10.50
CA PRO A 366 4.91 21.75 10.05
C PRO A 366 5.52 20.39 10.35
N ARG A 367 4.95 19.60 11.27
CA ARG A 367 5.62 18.42 11.87
C ARG A 367 6.16 17.41 10.85
N LYS A 368 5.34 16.97 9.89
CA LYS A 368 5.75 15.96 8.90
C LYS A 368 6.85 16.49 7.97
N ILE A 369 6.67 17.71 7.47
CA ILE A 369 7.64 18.36 6.60
C ILE A 369 8.93 18.70 7.34
N ALA A 370 8.84 19.11 8.61
CA ALA A 370 9.98 19.39 9.47
C ALA A 370 10.83 18.14 9.67
N ASN A 371 10.22 16.99 9.96
CA ASN A 371 10.92 15.72 10.07
C ASN A 371 11.63 15.35 8.76
N LEU A 372 10.94 15.49 7.62
CA LEU A 372 11.51 15.24 6.29
C LEU A 372 12.73 16.14 6.00
N LEU A 373 12.63 17.42 6.36
CA LEU A 373 13.68 18.42 6.14
C LEU A 373 14.72 18.45 7.28
N LYS A 374 14.57 17.60 8.31
CA LYS A 374 15.40 17.58 9.52
C LYS A 374 15.46 18.94 10.24
N VAL A 375 14.34 19.66 10.24
CA VAL A 375 14.16 20.91 10.98
C VAL A 375 13.63 20.57 12.37
N GLU A 376 14.42 20.85 13.41
CA GLU A 376 14.08 20.47 14.79
C GLU A 376 12.93 21.32 15.37
N PRO A 377 11.95 20.71 16.05
CA PRO A 377 10.92 21.43 16.78
C PRO A 377 11.49 22.45 17.79
N GLY A 378 10.88 23.62 17.88
CA GLY A 378 11.30 24.70 18.80
C GLY A 378 12.44 25.58 18.27
N THR A 379 12.90 25.36 17.03
CA THR A 379 13.84 26.24 16.34
C THR A 379 13.11 27.35 15.57
N ALA A 380 13.77 28.47 15.32
CA ALA A 380 13.23 29.54 14.47
C ALA A 380 12.90 29.06 13.04
N GLY A 381 13.61 28.04 12.53
CA GLY A 381 13.31 27.40 11.25
C GLY A 381 12.00 26.61 11.29
N TYR A 382 11.70 25.92 12.40
CA TYR A 382 10.44 25.23 12.61
C TYR A 382 9.27 26.20 12.70
N ASP A 383 9.44 27.31 13.43
CA ASP A 383 8.41 28.35 13.55
C ASP A 383 8.13 29.00 12.19
N ALA A 384 9.19 29.28 11.42
CA ALA A 384 9.06 29.81 10.06
C ALA A 384 8.37 28.83 9.11
N LEU A 385 8.67 27.53 9.21
CA LEU A 385 7.95 26.50 8.47
C LEU A 385 6.47 26.46 8.89
N GLY A 386 6.18 26.60 10.18
CA GLY A 386 4.82 26.70 10.71
C GLY A 386 4.03 27.86 10.12
N LEU A 387 4.65 29.04 9.91
CA LEU A 387 4.01 30.18 9.26
C LEU A 387 3.64 29.88 7.81
N VAL A 388 4.56 29.31 7.02
CA VAL A 388 4.29 28.94 5.62
C VAL A 388 3.20 27.89 5.55
N MET A 389 3.32 26.83 6.34
CA MET A 389 2.37 25.72 6.34
C MET A 389 0.98 26.18 6.80
N GLY A 390 0.89 27.04 7.80
CA GLY A 390 -0.39 27.59 8.26
C GLY A 390 -1.13 28.33 7.15
N VAL A 391 -0.46 29.28 6.49
CA VAL A 391 -1.07 30.05 5.39
C VAL A 391 -1.39 29.16 4.18
N LEU A 392 -0.48 28.25 3.81
CA LEU A 392 -0.71 27.28 2.74
C LEU A 392 -1.92 26.40 3.04
N GLY A 393 -2.01 25.91 4.27
CA GLY A 393 -3.09 25.03 4.68
C GLY A 393 -4.42 25.73 4.75
N ASP A 394 -4.48 26.95 5.29
CA ASP A 394 -5.71 27.74 5.30
C ASP A 394 -6.19 28.06 3.87
N ALA A 395 -5.27 28.37 2.96
CA ALA A 395 -5.59 28.55 1.54
C ALA A 395 -6.12 27.27 0.88
N LEU A 396 -5.50 26.11 1.13
CA LEU A 396 -5.92 24.82 0.53
C LEU A 396 -7.23 24.26 1.11
N LYS A 397 -7.69 24.78 2.25
CA LYS A 397 -9.00 24.45 2.85
C LYS A 397 -10.16 25.26 2.25
N LEU A 398 -9.87 26.33 1.53
CA LEU A 398 -10.90 27.10 0.83
C LEU A 398 -11.48 26.29 -0.34
N PRO A 399 -12.76 26.51 -0.72
CA PRO A 399 -13.29 26.07 -2.00
C PRO A 399 -12.39 26.48 -3.16
N ILE A 400 -12.28 25.64 -4.19
CA ILE A 400 -11.48 25.97 -5.38
C ILE A 400 -12.06 27.21 -6.08
N TYR A 401 -13.39 27.32 -6.18
CA TYR A 401 -14.10 28.44 -6.79
C TYR A 401 -15.03 29.12 -5.81
N ASP A 402 -15.17 30.45 -5.93
CA ASP A 402 -16.17 31.22 -5.19
C ASP A 402 -17.58 30.80 -5.65
N THR A 403 -18.42 30.48 -4.67
CA THR A 403 -19.82 30.09 -4.85
C THR A 403 -20.78 31.05 -4.16
N THR A 404 -20.27 32.02 -3.41
CA THR A 404 -21.03 32.95 -2.58
C THR A 404 -21.10 34.35 -3.19
N GLY A 405 -20.19 34.71 -4.10
CA GLY A 405 -20.10 36.04 -4.70
C GLY A 405 -19.57 37.08 -3.72
N SER A 406 -18.81 36.64 -2.72
CA SER A 406 -18.24 37.49 -1.68
C SER A 406 -17.21 38.45 -2.26
N PRO A 407 -17.12 39.70 -1.78
CA PRO A 407 -16.01 40.59 -2.13
C PRO A 407 -14.71 40.26 -1.37
N ALA A 408 -14.74 39.36 -0.39
CA ALA A 408 -13.57 38.89 0.34
C ALA A 408 -13.04 37.61 -0.29
N ILE A 409 -11.70 37.42 -0.30
CA ILE A 409 -11.06 36.19 -0.76
C ILE A 409 -11.56 35.02 0.08
N ASP A 410 -12.41 34.20 -0.52
CA ASP A 410 -12.99 33.00 0.09
C ASP A 410 -12.80 31.75 -0.78
N SER A 411 -12.08 31.87 -1.90
CA SER A 411 -11.72 30.76 -2.77
C SER A 411 -10.27 30.78 -3.24
N VAL A 412 -9.77 29.60 -3.65
CA VAL A 412 -8.41 29.48 -4.22
C VAL A 412 -8.31 30.16 -5.58
N ALA A 413 -9.40 30.21 -6.36
CA ALA A 413 -9.43 30.93 -7.65
C ALA A 413 -9.23 32.44 -7.47
N GLU A 414 -9.80 33.05 -6.43
CA GLU A 414 -9.55 34.46 -6.10
C GLU A 414 -8.12 34.68 -5.60
N ILE A 415 -7.59 33.74 -4.79
CA ILE A 415 -6.17 33.74 -4.44
C ILE A 415 -5.32 33.73 -5.71
N ALA A 416 -5.60 32.82 -6.66
CA ALA A 416 -4.90 32.72 -7.92
C ALA A 416 -4.95 34.04 -8.70
N ALA A 417 -6.13 34.65 -8.82
CA ALA A 417 -6.31 35.94 -9.48
C ALA A 417 -5.50 37.06 -8.81
N SER A 418 -5.45 37.09 -7.47
CA SER A 418 -4.69 38.10 -6.70
C SER A 418 -3.18 38.03 -6.96
N VAL A 419 -2.66 36.85 -7.31
CA VAL A 419 -1.27 36.62 -7.67
C VAL A 419 -1.06 36.57 -9.19
N GLY A 420 -2.06 36.88 -10.01
CA GLY A 420 -1.98 36.85 -11.47
C GLY A 420 -1.74 35.44 -12.05
N GLU A 421 -2.40 34.44 -11.47
CA GLU A 421 -2.53 33.06 -11.97
C GLU A 421 -4.02 32.77 -12.20
N SER A 422 -4.33 31.62 -12.79
CA SER A 422 -5.71 31.16 -13.02
C SER A 422 -5.83 29.66 -12.77
N ILE A 423 -7.03 29.24 -12.36
CA ILE A 423 -7.39 27.82 -12.21
C ILE A 423 -8.42 27.48 -13.31
N GLU A 424 -8.17 26.40 -14.05
CA GLU A 424 -9.11 25.86 -15.04
C GLU A 424 -10.42 25.44 -14.38
N SER A 425 -11.56 25.77 -14.97
CA SER A 425 -12.88 25.40 -14.41
C SER A 425 -13.10 23.88 -14.38
N SER A 426 -13.72 23.40 -13.30
CA SER A 426 -13.98 21.97 -13.07
C SER A 426 -15.18 21.73 -12.17
N SER A 427 -15.60 20.46 -12.06
CA SER A 427 -16.58 20.00 -11.07
C SER A 427 -16.01 19.81 -9.67
N TYR A 428 -14.69 19.69 -9.52
CA TYR A 428 -14.04 19.58 -8.20
C TYR A 428 -14.29 20.83 -7.35
N THR A 429 -14.75 20.62 -6.13
CA THR A 429 -15.13 21.71 -5.22
C THR A 429 -14.02 22.11 -4.28
N ASN A 430 -13.22 21.14 -3.83
CA ASN A 430 -12.16 21.34 -2.84
C ASN A 430 -10.87 20.67 -3.30
N PHE A 431 -9.72 21.22 -2.89
CA PHE A 431 -8.41 20.62 -3.17
C PHE A 431 -8.32 19.15 -2.68
N ALA A 432 -8.97 18.87 -1.55
CA ALA A 432 -9.03 17.54 -0.97
C ALA A 432 -9.74 16.49 -1.85
N ASP A 433 -10.66 16.91 -2.72
CA ASP A 433 -11.35 15.99 -3.64
C ASP A 433 -10.39 15.46 -4.70
N LEU A 434 -9.42 16.28 -5.13
CA LEU A 434 -8.37 15.88 -6.06
C LEU A 434 -7.37 14.95 -5.39
N VAL A 435 -7.03 15.19 -4.12
CA VAL A 435 -6.20 14.26 -3.34
C VAL A 435 -6.93 12.92 -3.17
N GLY A 436 -8.21 12.96 -2.79
CA GLY A 436 -9.05 11.77 -2.70
C GLY A 436 -9.09 10.99 -4.01
N PHE A 437 -9.25 11.67 -5.13
CA PHE A 437 -9.21 11.07 -6.46
C PHE A 437 -7.90 10.30 -6.71
N PHE A 438 -6.74 10.94 -6.55
CA PHE A 438 -5.45 10.27 -6.82
C PHE A 438 -5.17 9.11 -5.86
N VAL A 439 -5.39 9.29 -4.55
CA VAL A 439 -5.09 8.23 -3.57
C VAL A 439 -6.07 7.07 -3.70
N SER A 440 -7.35 7.35 -4.01
CA SER A 440 -8.33 6.28 -4.24
C SER A 440 -8.01 5.47 -5.48
N GLY A 441 -7.48 6.08 -6.54
CA GLY A 441 -7.03 5.35 -7.72
C GLY A 441 -5.86 4.42 -7.39
N MET A 442 -4.92 4.90 -6.57
CA MET A 442 -3.83 4.06 -6.05
C MET A 442 -4.32 2.88 -5.21
N PHE A 443 -5.33 3.09 -4.38
CA PHE A 443 -5.92 2.02 -3.58
C PHE A 443 -6.74 1.04 -4.42
N CYS A 444 -7.23 1.49 -5.58
CA CYS A 444 -7.90 0.65 -6.56
C CYS A 444 -6.96 -0.20 -7.40
N GLY A 445 -5.69 0.18 -7.58
CA GLY A 445 -4.79 -0.43 -8.57
C GLY A 445 -5.15 -0.02 -10.00
N ASP A 446 -5.66 1.21 -10.18
CA ASP A 446 -6.07 1.76 -11.48
C ASP A 446 -5.33 3.05 -11.87
N GLU A 447 -4.10 3.23 -11.37
CA GLU A 447 -3.20 4.38 -11.57
C GLU A 447 -2.89 4.64 -13.05
N ASN A 448 -3.84 5.26 -13.75
CA ASN A 448 -3.76 5.54 -15.18
C ASN A 448 -4.12 7.00 -15.49
N THR A 449 -3.80 7.91 -14.56
CA THR A 449 -4.06 9.34 -14.72
C THR A 449 -2.81 10.06 -15.25
N PRO A 450 -2.78 10.46 -16.53
CA PRO A 450 -1.60 11.10 -17.11
C PRO A 450 -1.28 12.44 -16.44
N TYR A 451 -0.01 12.82 -16.42
CA TYR A 451 0.42 14.09 -15.81
C TYR A 451 -0.21 15.34 -16.44
N ASP A 452 -0.65 15.26 -17.69
CA ASP A 452 -1.35 16.33 -18.38
C ASP A 452 -2.88 16.23 -18.27
N SER A 453 -3.44 15.37 -17.41
CA SER A 453 -4.89 15.28 -17.20
C SER A 453 -5.47 16.56 -16.59
N PRO A 454 -6.76 16.87 -16.80
CA PRO A 454 -7.43 17.98 -16.13
C PRO A 454 -7.25 17.95 -14.60
N GLU A 455 -7.41 16.79 -13.98
CA GLU A 455 -7.29 16.59 -12.53
C GLU A 455 -5.90 17.01 -12.03
N VAL A 456 -4.84 16.55 -12.70
CA VAL A 456 -3.47 16.91 -12.35
C VAL A 456 -3.22 18.40 -12.58
N ARG A 457 -3.71 18.98 -13.69
CA ARG A 457 -3.55 20.42 -13.95
C ARG A 457 -4.26 21.28 -12.90
N ILE A 458 -5.50 20.97 -12.55
CA ILE A 458 -6.27 21.71 -11.54
C ILE A 458 -5.60 21.57 -10.17
N PHE A 459 -5.15 20.36 -9.81
CA PHE A 459 -4.41 20.13 -8.57
C PHE A 459 -3.14 21.00 -8.51
N LEU A 460 -2.32 20.99 -9.55
CA LEU A 460 -1.10 21.78 -9.63
C LEU A 460 -1.38 23.28 -9.62
N GLN A 461 -2.41 23.76 -10.33
CA GLN A 461 -2.80 25.17 -10.35
C GLN A 461 -3.28 25.64 -8.97
N THR A 462 -4.12 24.85 -8.31
CA THR A 462 -4.64 25.11 -6.97
C THR A 462 -3.50 25.14 -5.95
N PHE A 463 -2.63 24.12 -5.95
CA PHE A 463 -1.49 24.06 -5.04
C PHE A 463 -0.49 25.20 -5.29
N LYS A 464 -0.20 25.53 -6.56
CA LYS A 464 0.68 26.64 -6.92
C LYS A 464 0.13 27.97 -6.43
N ALA A 465 -1.15 28.24 -6.65
CA ALA A 465 -1.78 29.48 -6.21
C ALA A 465 -1.68 29.64 -4.68
N ALA A 466 -2.04 28.61 -3.93
CA ALA A 466 -1.95 28.59 -2.47
C ALA A 466 -0.49 28.74 -1.98
N LEU A 467 0.47 28.08 -2.63
CA LEU A 467 1.89 28.17 -2.28
C LEU A 467 2.47 29.56 -2.57
N VAL A 468 2.15 30.17 -3.72
CA VAL A 468 2.57 31.55 -4.02
C VAL A 468 1.98 32.50 -2.99
N TYR A 469 0.71 32.34 -2.65
CA TYR A 469 0.04 33.14 -1.62
C TYR A 469 0.72 33.04 -0.25
N ALA A 470 1.10 31.83 0.17
CA ALA A 470 1.84 31.61 1.41
C ALA A 470 3.24 32.24 1.37
N LEU A 471 3.98 32.08 0.27
CA LEU A 471 5.34 32.60 0.10
C LEU A 471 5.41 34.13 -0.01
N VAL A 472 4.35 34.81 -0.43
CA VAL A 472 4.31 36.28 -0.44
C VAL A 472 4.07 36.85 0.97
N GLN A 473 3.41 36.08 1.84
CA GLN A 473 3.02 36.52 3.19
C GLN A 473 4.03 36.18 4.28
N ILE A 474 5.02 35.32 4.00
CA ILE A 474 6.05 35.00 4.99
C ILE A 474 6.91 36.24 5.29
N PRO A 475 7.10 36.61 6.57
CA PRO A 475 8.00 37.70 6.95
C PRO A 475 9.45 37.43 6.51
N THR A 476 10.21 38.50 6.28
CA THR A 476 11.61 38.39 5.82
C THR A 476 12.48 37.65 6.83
N ASP A 477 12.25 37.87 8.12
CA ASP A 477 12.99 37.21 9.20
C ASP A 477 12.69 35.72 9.28
N ALA A 478 11.42 35.34 9.12
CA ALA A 478 11.02 33.94 9.04
C ALA A 478 11.64 33.26 7.80
N THR A 479 11.68 33.96 6.66
CA THR A 479 12.35 33.46 5.45
C THR A 479 13.83 33.18 5.70
N ARG A 480 14.55 34.11 6.35
CA ARG A 480 15.97 33.92 6.69
C ARG A 480 16.17 32.74 7.64
N ALA A 481 15.32 32.62 8.66
CA ALA A 481 15.38 31.52 9.62
C ALA A 481 15.14 30.16 8.94
N LEU A 482 14.16 30.06 8.05
CA LEU A 482 13.89 28.85 7.29
C LEU A 482 15.08 28.49 6.38
N LEU A 483 15.59 29.44 5.61
CA LEU A 483 16.76 29.20 4.75
C LEU A 483 17.98 28.76 5.57
N ALA A 484 18.24 29.41 6.71
CA ALA A 484 19.35 29.03 7.60
C ALA A 484 19.20 27.62 8.16
N SER A 485 17.98 27.21 8.55
CA SER A 485 17.70 25.85 9.05
C SER A 485 17.91 24.77 8.00
N LEU A 486 17.78 25.12 6.72
CA LEU A 486 18.04 24.23 5.58
C LEU A 486 19.50 24.25 5.13
N GLY A 487 20.39 24.95 5.85
CA GLY A 487 21.80 25.12 5.49
C GLY A 487 22.02 25.99 4.25
N LEU A 488 21.00 26.78 3.85
CA LEU A 488 21.05 27.68 2.71
C LEU A 488 21.55 29.06 3.16
N PRO A 489 22.27 29.81 2.29
CA PRO A 489 22.79 31.13 2.65
C PRO A 489 21.66 32.15 2.82
N GLY A 490 21.08 32.21 4.02
CA GLY A 490 20.07 33.21 4.42
C GLY A 490 20.65 34.60 4.72
N ALA A 491 21.98 34.69 4.86
CA ALA A 491 22.70 35.92 5.20
C ALA A 491 22.87 36.90 4.02
N ALA A 492 22.55 36.49 2.79
CA ALA A 492 22.62 37.33 1.60
C ALA A 492 21.35 38.18 1.36
N MET A 493 20.30 37.99 2.17
CA MET A 493 19.08 38.78 2.12
C MET A 493 19.28 40.16 2.79
N PRO A 494 18.95 41.29 2.14
CA PRO A 494 18.96 42.63 2.73
C PRO A 494 18.16 42.67 4.02
N ALA A 495 18.66 43.37 5.02
CA ALA A 495 18.13 43.39 6.38
C ALA A 495 16.78 44.12 6.55
N ASN A 496 16.21 44.70 5.50
CA ASN A 496 15.05 45.59 5.61
C ASN A 496 13.90 45.14 4.67
N GLU A 497 12.70 44.92 5.22
CA GLU A 497 11.54 44.46 4.44
C GLU A 497 11.13 45.44 3.33
N GLY A 498 11.46 46.73 3.50
CA GLY A 498 11.22 47.81 2.54
C GLY A 498 12.17 47.84 1.35
N SER A 499 13.17 46.94 1.29
CA SER A 499 14.13 46.86 0.18
C SER A 499 13.55 46.17 -1.07
N TYR A 500 12.45 45.44 -0.94
CA TYR A 500 11.83 44.70 -2.03
C TYR A 500 10.45 45.24 -2.36
N THR A 501 10.21 45.56 -3.64
CA THR A 501 8.86 45.90 -4.10
C THR A 501 7.94 44.69 -3.98
N ALA A 502 6.64 44.91 -3.78
CA ALA A 502 5.64 43.84 -3.80
C ALA A 502 5.72 43.00 -5.09
N ALA A 503 6.03 43.64 -6.23
CA ALA A 503 6.26 42.98 -7.50
C ALA A 503 7.47 42.03 -7.48
N ALA A 504 8.60 42.44 -6.87
CA ALA A 504 9.78 41.60 -6.75
C ALA A 504 9.52 40.36 -5.86
N LYS A 505 8.82 40.55 -4.73
CA LYS A 505 8.41 39.43 -3.86
C LYS A 505 7.50 38.44 -4.59
N LEU A 506 6.55 38.96 -5.37
CA LEU A 506 5.64 38.13 -6.17
C LEU A 506 6.38 37.33 -7.26
N ILE A 507 7.31 37.95 -8.00
CA ILE A 507 8.12 37.27 -9.02
C ILE A 507 8.95 36.15 -8.39
N PHE A 508 9.56 36.42 -7.25
CA PHE A 508 10.32 35.43 -6.50
C PHE A 508 9.43 34.24 -6.07
N ALA A 509 8.29 34.52 -5.42
CA ALA A 509 7.35 33.51 -4.95
C ALA A 509 6.84 32.62 -6.10
N LYS A 510 6.48 33.22 -7.25
CA LYS A 510 6.09 32.48 -8.46
C LYS A 510 7.20 31.57 -8.98
N THR A 511 8.43 32.07 -9.01
CA THR A 511 9.60 31.32 -9.47
C THR A 511 9.89 30.14 -8.54
N ALA A 512 9.89 30.40 -7.22
CA ALA A 512 10.09 29.37 -6.20
C ALA A 512 9.01 28.29 -6.27
N ALA A 513 7.73 28.67 -6.28
CA ALA A 513 6.61 27.75 -6.40
C ALA A 513 6.72 26.88 -7.66
N SER A 514 6.96 27.49 -8.83
CA SER A 514 7.09 26.76 -10.09
C SER A 514 8.23 25.72 -10.05
N LYS A 515 9.33 26.02 -9.37
CA LYS A 515 10.43 25.07 -9.19
C LYS A 515 10.10 23.97 -8.20
N ILE A 516 9.46 24.30 -7.07
CA ILE A 516 8.98 23.30 -6.11
C ILE A 516 8.04 22.31 -6.81
N LEU A 517 7.11 22.82 -7.62
CA LEU A 517 6.22 21.99 -8.41
C LEU A 517 7.00 21.06 -9.37
N ALA A 518 7.95 21.60 -10.13
CA ALA A 518 8.68 20.82 -11.13
C ALA A 518 9.66 19.78 -10.55
N VAL A 519 10.21 20.05 -9.35
CA VAL A 519 11.27 19.23 -8.74
C VAL A 519 10.72 18.24 -7.73
N ILE A 520 9.71 18.65 -6.96
CA ILE A 520 9.20 17.88 -5.82
C ILE A 520 7.82 17.31 -6.17
N LEU A 521 6.88 18.17 -6.55
CA LEU A 521 5.49 17.75 -6.70
C LEU A 521 5.26 16.89 -7.94
N LYS A 522 5.95 17.19 -9.04
CA LYS A 522 5.83 16.42 -10.29
C LYS A 522 6.20 14.94 -10.09
N PRO A 523 7.40 14.58 -9.59
CA PRO A 523 7.73 13.18 -9.34
C PRO A 523 6.82 12.49 -8.32
N LEU A 524 6.35 13.24 -7.30
CA LEU A 524 5.41 12.72 -6.32
C LEU A 524 4.07 12.34 -6.96
N ILE A 525 3.50 13.25 -7.78
CA ILE A 525 2.23 13.02 -8.46
C ILE A 525 2.37 11.92 -9.50
N GLU A 526 3.40 11.96 -10.35
CA GLU A 526 3.63 10.87 -11.32
C GLU A 526 3.81 9.52 -10.63
N GLY A 527 4.47 9.48 -9.47
CA GLY A 527 4.67 8.25 -8.70
C GLY A 527 3.43 7.66 -8.02
N ILE A 528 2.28 8.35 -8.01
CA ILE A 528 1.00 7.87 -7.45
C ILE A 528 -0.15 7.88 -8.46
N THR A 529 0.03 8.51 -9.63
CA THR A 529 -1.03 8.65 -10.64
C THR A 529 -0.79 7.79 -11.87
N VAL A 530 0.42 7.29 -12.03
CA VAL A 530 0.84 6.43 -13.12
C VAL A 530 1.45 5.18 -12.50
N ASP A 531 0.93 4.03 -12.88
CA ASP A 531 1.51 2.73 -12.55
C ASP A 531 3.00 2.74 -12.96
N ALA A 532 3.85 2.66 -11.93
CA ALA A 532 5.29 2.73 -12.06
C ALA A 532 5.91 1.34 -12.26
N PHE A 533 5.13 0.28 -12.04
CA PHE A 533 5.59 -1.08 -11.96
C PHE A 533 4.88 -1.95 -13.00
N SER A 534 5.30 -3.21 -13.01
CA SER A 534 4.79 -4.23 -13.91
C SER A 534 4.84 -5.52 -13.14
N PRO A 535 3.87 -6.42 -13.28
CA PRO A 535 2.71 -6.37 -14.19
C PRO A 535 1.61 -5.41 -13.71
N ALA A 536 0.49 -5.32 -14.45
CA ALA A 536 -0.68 -4.58 -14.00
C ALA A 536 -1.20 -5.07 -12.63
N ASP A 537 -1.94 -4.22 -11.92
CA ASP A 537 -2.32 -4.51 -10.53
C ASP A 537 -3.57 -5.36 -10.39
N LEU A 538 -4.42 -5.33 -11.41
CA LEU A 538 -5.74 -5.95 -11.40
C LEU A 538 -5.87 -7.04 -12.46
N ASN A 539 -6.44 -8.17 -12.06
CA ASN A 539 -6.89 -9.22 -12.98
C ASN A 539 -5.78 -9.74 -13.92
N VAL A 540 -4.62 -10.06 -13.35
CA VAL A 540 -3.42 -10.44 -14.12
C VAL A 540 -3.15 -11.93 -14.17
N THR A 541 -2.44 -12.34 -15.22
CA THR A 541 -1.87 -13.67 -15.34
C THR A 541 -0.35 -13.58 -15.24
N LEU A 542 0.17 -13.99 -14.10
CA LEU A 542 1.60 -14.07 -13.81
C LEU A 542 2.18 -15.39 -14.34
N ALA A 543 3.49 -15.41 -14.55
CA ALA A 543 4.19 -16.65 -14.91
C ALA A 543 4.19 -17.65 -13.75
N GLY A 544 3.96 -18.92 -14.06
CA GLY A 544 4.00 -20.03 -13.10
C GLY A 544 5.36 -20.26 -12.46
N TYR A 545 5.37 -21.08 -11.41
CA TYR A 545 6.59 -21.40 -10.66
C TYR A 545 7.64 -22.09 -11.53
N GLY A 546 8.88 -21.61 -11.46
CA GLY A 546 10.02 -22.21 -12.17
C GLY A 546 10.20 -21.78 -13.63
N LEU A 547 9.31 -20.94 -14.16
CA LEU A 547 9.56 -20.25 -15.44
C LEU A 547 10.52 -19.08 -15.20
N ALA A 548 11.69 -19.13 -15.86
CA ALA A 548 12.65 -18.04 -15.85
C ALA A 548 11.97 -16.73 -16.26
N GLY A 549 12.15 -15.68 -15.47
CA GLY A 549 11.67 -14.35 -15.85
C GLY A 549 12.46 -13.84 -17.05
N SER A 550 11.79 -13.15 -17.97
CA SER A 550 12.50 -12.26 -18.89
C SER A 550 13.13 -11.13 -18.09
N ALA A 551 14.37 -10.75 -18.43
CA ALA A 551 14.95 -9.55 -17.88
C ALA A 551 14.18 -8.32 -18.41
N LEU A 552 13.40 -7.71 -17.52
CA LEU A 552 12.78 -6.37 -17.55
C LEU A 552 11.52 -6.13 -18.38
N GLU A 553 10.47 -5.68 -17.68
CA GLU A 553 9.86 -4.35 -17.89
C GLU A 553 9.88 -3.61 -16.53
N THR A 554 10.88 -2.74 -16.35
CA THR A 554 11.32 -2.01 -15.13
C THR A 554 12.05 -2.84 -14.05
N GLY A 555 13.14 -2.27 -13.53
CA GLY A 555 14.24 -2.98 -12.86
C GLY A 555 15.60 -2.54 -13.42
N GLY A 556 15.78 -1.25 -13.70
CA GLY A 556 17.11 -0.68 -13.50
C GLY A 556 17.59 -1.01 -12.07
N PRO A 557 18.91 -1.05 -11.79
CA PRO A 557 19.43 -1.39 -10.47
C PRO A 557 18.73 -0.53 -9.41
N ILE A 558 17.82 -1.14 -8.65
CA ILE A 558 16.75 -0.50 -7.88
C ILE A 558 17.03 1.00 -7.60
N THR A 559 16.51 1.86 -8.47
CA THR A 559 17.07 3.19 -8.76
C THR A 559 16.47 4.30 -7.90
N ASP A 560 15.88 4.02 -6.74
CA ASP A 560 15.44 5.07 -5.80
C ASP A 560 16.60 6.00 -5.43
N PHE A 561 17.85 5.50 -5.44
CA PHE A 561 19.02 6.35 -5.27
C PHE A 561 19.21 7.31 -6.45
N GLN A 562 18.90 6.93 -7.70
CA GLN A 562 18.95 7.85 -8.84
C GLN A 562 17.78 8.85 -8.80
N LEU A 563 16.57 8.43 -8.43
CA LEU A 563 15.45 9.36 -8.20
C LEU A 563 15.78 10.33 -7.06
N PHE A 564 16.29 9.82 -5.94
CA PHE A 564 16.78 10.61 -4.81
C PHE A 564 17.92 11.54 -5.22
N VAL A 565 18.95 11.05 -5.94
CA VAL A 565 20.07 11.87 -6.44
C VAL A 565 19.57 12.90 -7.44
N ASP A 566 18.59 12.60 -8.28
CA ASP A 566 18.02 13.56 -9.22
C ASP A 566 17.17 14.61 -8.49
N ILE A 567 16.37 14.22 -7.50
CA ILE A 567 15.68 15.15 -6.59
C ILE A 567 16.68 16.04 -5.87
N ILE A 568 17.73 15.49 -5.26
CA ILE A 568 18.80 16.24 -4.57
C ILE A 568 19.55 17.16 -5.53
N ARG A 569 19.89 16.70 -6.74
CA ARG A 569 20.53 17.50 -7.78
C ARG A 569 19.64 18.65 -8.22
N ARG A 570 18.34 18.40 -8.43
CA ARG A 570 17.37 19.40 -8.82
C ARG A 570 17.08 20.40 -7.70
N LEU A 571 17.03 19.95 -6.45
CA LEU A 571 16.97 20.82 -5.25
C LEU A 571 18.21 21.72 -5.18
N PHE A 572 19.40 21.17 -5.45
CA PHE A 572 20.63 21.95 -5.53
C PHE A 572 20.58 23.00 -6.67
N LEU A 573 20.10 22.63 -7.86
CA LEU A 573 19.91 23.58 -8.97
C LEU A 573 18.85 24.65 -8.66
N MET A 574 17.76 24.28 -7.98
CA MET A 574 16.75 25.21 -7.50
C MET A 574 17.37 26.27 -6.59
N VAL A 575 18.19 25.84 -5.62
CA VAL A 575 18.91 26.73 -4.69
C VAL A 575 19.84 27.68 -5.45
N VAL A 576 20.68 27.15 -6.34
CA VAL A 576 21.66 27.95 -7.12
C VAL A 576 20.94 29.06 -7.90
N ASP A 577 19.81 28.75 -8.50
CA ASP A 577 19.07 29.73 -9.28
C ASP A 577 18.25 30.70 -8.43
N LEU A 578 17.72 30.28 -7.27
CA LEU A 578 17.07 31.20 -6.32
C LEU A 578 18.08 32.25 -5.83
N VAL A 579 19.32 31.83 -5.56
CA VAL A 579 20.42 32.74 -5.19
C VAL A 579 20.75 33.73 -6.32
N LYS A 580 20.68 33.31 -7.59
CA LYS A 580 20.86 34.22 -8.75
C LYS A 580 19.78 35.29 -8.84
N VAL A 581 18.52 34.96 -8.51
CA VAL A 581 17.43 35.95 -8.48
C VAL A 581 17.69 37.00 -7.41
N PHE A 582 18.20 36.61 -6.23
CA PHE A 582 18.57 37.55 -5.17
C PHE A 582 19.78 38.42 -5.47
N SER A 583 20.63 38.01 -6.41
CA SER A 583 21.81 38.78 -6.82
C SER A 583 21.59 39.63 -8.08
N ALA A 584 20.39 39.54 -8.69
CA ALA A 584 19.97 40.31 -9.86
C ALA A 584 18.97 41.45 -9.53
N VAL A 585 18.56 41.57 -8.26
CA VAL A 585 17.77 42.68 -7.67
C VAL A 585 18.70 43.45 -6.74
#